data_AF-A0A1W1C2L9-F1
#
_entry.id   AF-A0A1W1C2L9-F1
#
_cell.length_a   1.000
_cell.length_b   1.000
_cell.length_c   1.000
_cell.angle_alpha   90.00
_cell.angle_beta   90.00
_cell.angle_gamma   90.00
#
_symmetry.space_group_name_H-M   'P 1'
#
loop_
_entity.id
_entity.type
_entity.pdbx_description
1 polymer ?
#
loop_
_entity_poly.entity_id
_entity_poly.type
_entity_poly.pdbx_seq_one_letter_code
_entity_poly.pdbx_strand_id
1 'polypeptide(L)'
;MNILLINSNPVVSRLISLCMREEDTVFEEVESVNDVTLDRYAVVFVDDRSYNENTKRVLENLMIRKKVFLSSTEANEEISELFDEVIKKPFLPSQIRAVLKAMDERESVEKAMNVPSIFPLASEKKTEQEHVDDIVRVNDTNVLDSNEIEKIKALLEMEEEDEVPSVEALDEEEIEARKVEMIKQQLEADGLEIVSEEEYVEALSSKAPKKKKKNKSKKNKEETFNFEKALLSAVEGMKVKKIKKLLKGAEVTIKIDFKGKK
;
A
#
# COMPACT_ATOMS: atom_id res chain seq x y z
N MET A 1 11.20 -16.52 -6.81
CA MET A 1 12.08 -15.36 -6.54
C MET A 1 12.03 -15.00 -5.06
N ASN A 2 13.18 -14.78 -4.39
CA ASN A 2 13.21 -14.36 -2.98
C ASN A 2 13.27 -12.84 -2.88
N ILE A 3 12.35 -12.25 -2.12
CA ILE A 3 12.20 -10.79 -1.96
C ILE A 3 12.22 -10.46 -0.48
N LEU A 4 13.05 -9.48 -0.09
CA LEU A 4 13.10 -8.97 1.27
C LEU A 4 12.51 -7.55 1.32
N LEU A 5 11.69 -7.28 2.33
CA LEU A 5 11.25 -5.94 2.69
C LEU A 5 11.72 -5.62 4.11
N ILE A 6 12.58 -4.60 4.23
CA ILE A 6 13.00 -4.04 5.53
C ILE A 6 12.19 -2.78 5.79
N ASN A 7 11.18 -2.89 6.64
CA ASN A 7 10.19 -1.84 6.80
C ASN A 7 9.49 -1.88 8.16
N SER A 8 9.12 -0.72 8.68
CA SER A 8 8.35 -0.54 9.90
C SER A 8 6.94 0.04 9.65
N ASN A 9 6.63 0.43 8.41
CA ASN A 9 5.34 1.03 8.05
C ASN A 9 4.34 -0.04 7.53
N PRO A 10 3.24 -0.32 8.25
CA PRO A 10 2.29 -1.37 7.86
C PRO A 10 1.62 -1.11 6.49
N VAL A 11 1.50 0.15 6.06
CA VAL A 11 0.91 0.50 4.76
C VAL A 11 1.81 0.03 3.62
N VAL A 12 3.12 0.23 3.75
CA VAL A 12 4.11 -0.18 2.75
C VAL A 12 4.17 -1.70 2.67
N SER A 13 4.17 -2.38 3.82
CA SER A 13 4.08 -3.84 3.89
C SER A 13 2.87 -4.37 3.14
N ARG A 14 1.68 -3.80 3.41
CA ARG A 14 0.45 -4.24 2.77
C ARG A 14 0.47 -4.00 1.26
N LEU A 15 0.97 -2.85 0.83
CA LEU A 15 1.02 -2.48 -0.59
C LEU A 15 1.99 -3.39 -1.36
N ILE A 16 3.18 -3.63 -0.82
CA ILE A 16 4.17 -4.52 -1.43
C ILE A 16 3.65 -5.96 -1.43
N SER A 17 3.08 -6.45 -0.33
CA SER A 17 2.49 -7.79 -0.26
C SER A 17 1.40 -8.03 -1.31
N LEU A 18 0.60 -7.00 -1.64
CA LEU A 18 -0.41 -7.08 -2.71
C LEU A 18 0.22 -7.10 -4.11
N CYS A 19 1.40 -6.49 -4.27
CA CYS A 19 2.14 -6.53 -5.53
C CYS A 19 2.84 -7.88 -5.73
N MET A 20 3.24 -8.57 -4.66
CA MET A 20 3.99 -9.83 -4.69
C MET A 20 3.11 -11.10 -4.66
N ARG A 21 1.83 -11.03 -5.04
CA ARG A 21 0.93 -12.20 -5.00
C ARG A 21 1.13 -13.16 -6.20
N GLU A 22 2.36 -13.32 -6.66
CA GLU A 22 2.69 -14.23 -7.76
C GLU A 22 3.15 -15.56 -7.17
N GLU A 23 2.65 -16.67 -7.74
CA GLU A 23 2.72 -18.03 -7.16
C GLU A 23 4.16 -18.53 -6.91
N ASP A 24 5.16 -17.94 -7.57
CA ASP A 24 6.56 -18.35 -7.50
C ASP A 24 7.46 -17.41 -6.67
N THR A 25 6.87 -16.51 -5.87
CA THR A 25 7.61 -15.52 -5.06
C THR A 25 7.59 -15.84 -3.57
N VAL A 26 8.78 -15.85 -2.95
CA VAL A 26 8.96 -15.95 -1.51
C VAL A 26 9.20 -14.54 -0.99
N PHE A 27 8.20 -14.00 -0.32
CA PHE A 27 8.25 -12.66 0.26
C PHE A 27 8.53 -12.75 1.77
N GLU A 28 9.59 -12.08 2.21
CA GLU A 28 10.01 -11.98 3.60
C GLU A 28 9.95 -10.51 4.04
N GLU A 29 9.24 -10.24 5.12
CA GLU A 29 9.16 -8.92 5.75
C GLU A 29 9.88 -8.96 7.09
N VAL A 30 10.74 -7.97 7.32
CA VAL A 30 11.45 -7.79 8.59
C VAL A 30 11.38 -6.33 9.02
N GLU A 31 11.18 -6.10 10.32
CA GLU A 31 11.26 -4.76 10.91
C GLU A 31 12.72 -4.35 11.17
N SER A 32 13.58 -5.35 11.40
CA SER A 32 14.99 -5.15 11.75
C SER A 32 15.88 -6.12 10.98
N VAL A 33 17.10 -5.68 10.66
CA VAL A 33 18.08 -6.50 9.92
C VAL A 33 18.60 -7.72 10.66
N ASN A 34 18.35 -7.84 11.96
CA ASN A 34 18.74 -9.02 12.72
C ASN A 34 17.82 -10.23 12.44
N ASP A 35 16.63 -9.99 11.91
CA ASP A 35 15.62 -11.02 11.67
C ASP A 35 15.69 -11.61 10.25
N VAL A 36 16.68 -11.19 9.46
CA VAL A 36 16.90 -11.67 8.08
C VAL A 36 17.33 -13.13 8.11
N THR A 37 16.56 -14.01 7.46
CA THR A 37 16.78 -15.46 7.53
C THR A 37 17.57 -16.04 6.37
N LEU A 38 17.59 -15.38 5.20
CA LEU A 38 18.27 -15.87 4.00
C LEU A 38 19.51 -15.04 3.68
N ASP A 39 20.52 -15.69 3.12
CA ASP A 39 21.75 -15.01 2.69
C ASP A 39 21.65 -14.46 1.25
N ARG A 40 20.63 -14.88 0.49
CA ARG A 40 20.46 -14.58 -0.94
C ARG A 40 19.05 -14.10 -1.28
N TYR A 41 18.97 -12.85 -1.73
CA TYR A 41 17.73 -12.23 -2.20
C TYR A 41 17.88 -11.73 -3.63
N ALA A 42 16.80 -11.82 -4.41
CA ALA A 42 16.75 -11.20 -5.72
C ALA A 42 16.54 -9.69 -5.58
N VAL A 43 15.56 -9.29 -4.77
CA VAL A 43 15.23 -7.88 -4.54
C VAL A 43 15.19 -7.61 -3.05
N VAL A 44 15.78 -6.49 -2.65
CA VAL A 44 15.60 -5.94 -1.30
C VAL A 44 15.01 -4.55 -1.39
N PHE A 45 13.86 -4.37 -0.75
CA PHE A 45 13.24 -3.07 -0.54
C PHE A 45 13.58 -2.57 0.86
N VAL A 46 14.08 -1.35 0.97
CA VAL A 46 14.45 -0.74 2.25
C VAL A 46 13.67 0.56 2.44
N ASP A 47 12.93 0.62 3.53
CA ASP A 47 12.22 1.83 3.94
C ASP A 47 13.18 2.85 4.57
N ASP A 48 13.05 4.12 4.22
CA ASP A 48 13.86 5.20 4.78
C ASP A 48 13.85 5.25 6.31
N ARG A 49 12.70 4.98 6.95
CA ARG A 49 12.60 4.94 8.42
C ARG A 49 13.32 3.76 9.04
N SER A 50 13.54 2.71 8.26
CA SER A 50 14.15 1.46 8.72
C SER A 50 15.62 1.38 8.33
N TYR A 51 16.10 2.31 7.49
CA TYR A 51 17.49 2.44 7.09
C TYR A 51 18.34 3.04 8.22
N ASN A 52 19.39 2.31 8.61
CA ASN A 52 20.38 2.71 9.60
C ASN A 52 21.78 2.16 9.23
N GLU A 53 22.82 2.54 9.96
CA GLU A 53 24.18 2.05 9.68
C GLU A 53 24.29 0.52 9.75
N ASN A 54 23.50 -0.13 10.60
CA ASN A 54 23.47 -1.59 10.69
C ASN A 54 22.86 -2.20 9.43
N THR A 55 21.81 -1.61 8.89
CA THR A 55 21.21 -2.08 7.63
C THR A 55 22.16 -1.96 6.48
N LYS A 56 22.94 -0.86 6.43
CA LYS A 56 23.99 -0.67 5.41
C LYS A 56 24.99 -1.82 5.41
N ARG A 57 25.54 -2.17 6.58
CA ARG A 57 26.51 -3.28 6.71
C ARG A 57 25.94 -4.63 6.29
N VAL A 58 24.67 -4.88 6.61
CA VAL A 58 24.00 -6.13 6.23
C VAL A 58 23.74 -6.18 4.72
N LEU A 59 23.30 -5.07 4.12
CA LEU A 59 23.11 -4.94 2.67
C LEU A 59 24.42 -5.09 1.86
N GLU A 60 25.57 -4.75 2.46
CA GLU A 60 26.90 -4.95 1.85
C GLU A 60 27.35 -6.43 1.88
N ASN A 61 26.95 -7.17 2.92
CA ASN A 61 27.34 -8.57 3.10
C ASN A 61 26.37 -9.58 2.45
N LEU A 62 25.12 -9.18 2.20
CA LEU A 62 24.11 -10.04 1.57
C LEU A 62 24.30 -10.12 0.05
N MET A 63 24.05 -11.31 -0.51
CA MET A 63 24.05 -11.51 -1.96
C MET A 63 22.72 -11.05 -2.55
N ILE A 64 22.68 -9.78 -2.95
CA ILE A 64 21.49 -9.09 -3.47
C ILE A 64 21.70 -8.71 -4.93
N ARG A 65 20.71 -9.02 -5.78
CA ARG A 65 20.77 -8.65 -7.21
C ARG A 65 20.29 -7.22 -7.50
N LYS A 66 19.26 -6.75 -6.77
CA LYS A 66 18.75 -5.39 -6.92
C LYS A 66 18.34 -4.81 -5.56
N LYS A 67 18.81 -3.62 -5.27
CA LYS A 67 18.56 -2.86 -4.05
C LYS A 67 17.66 -1.67 -4.38
N VAL A 68 16.53 -1.58 -3.69
CA VAL A 68 15.54 -0.54 -3.90
C VAL A 68 15.33 0.23 -2.61
N PHE A 69 15.42 1.55 -2.68
CA PHE A 69 15.20 2.43 -1.54
C PHE A 69 13.84 3.14 -1.64
N LEU A 70 13.06 3.12 -0.56
CA LEU A 70 11.77 3.79 -0.46
C LEU A 70 11.94 5.08 0.35
N SER A 71 12.04 6.21 -0.34
CA SER A 71 12.35 7.51 0.28
C SER A 71 11.11 8.34 0.55
N SER A 72 10.92 8.86 1.78
CA SER A 72 9.91 9.90 2.07
C SER A 72 10.43 11.31 1.84
N THR A 73 11.75 11.50 1.77
CA THR A 73 12.42 12.81 1.60
C THR A 73 13.39 12.73 0.42
N GLU A 74 14.03 13.83 0.03
CA GLU A 74 15.03 13.78 -1.02
C GLU A 74 16.17 12.83 -0.63
N ALA A 75 16.52 11.92 -1.53
CA ALA A 75 17.56 10.93 -1.28
C ALA A 75 18.92 11.63 -1.27
N ASN A 76 19.73 11.32 -0.25
CA ASN A 76 21.11 11.79 -0.16
C ASN A 76 21.98 11.10 -1.23
N GLU A 77 23.07 11.74 -1.65
CA GLU A 77 24.02 11.19 -2.63
C GLU A 77 24.54 9.81 -2.21
N GLU A 78 24.78 9.60 -0.91
CA GLU A 78 25.22 8.30 -0.36
C GLU A 78 24.22 7.15 -0.59
N ILE A 79 22.92 7.46 -0.72
CA ILE A 79 21.87 6.46 -0.96
C ILE A 79 21.88 6.08 -2.44
N SER A 80 22.14 7.03 -3.33
CA SER A 80 22.21 6.79 -4.77
C SER A 80 23.38 5.89 -5.18
N GLU A 81 24.45 5.84 -4.39
CA GLU A 81 25.59 4.93 -4.63
C GLU A 81 25.32 3.50 -4.16
N LEU A 82 24.49 3.33 -3.13
CA LEU A 82 24.22 2.02 -2.52
C LEU A 82 23.02 1.28 -3.10
N PHE A 83 22.10 2.01 -3.72
CA PHE A 83 20.83 1.48 -4.22
C PHE A 83 20.75 1.63 -5.73
N ASP A 84 20.28 0.57 -6.40
CA ASP A 84 20.10 0.56 -7.85
C ASP A 84 18.91 1.42 -8.28
N GLU A 85 17.91 1.56 -7.41
CA GLU A 85 16.68 2.28 -7.70
C GLU A 85 16.14 2.97 -6.44
N VAL A 86 15.66 4.20 -6.61
CA VAL A 86 15.07 5.01 -5.53
C VAL A 86 13.65 5.37 -5.90
N ILE A 87 12.69 4.94 -5.07
CA ILE A 87 11.26 5.20 -5.22
C ILE A 87 10.85 6.23 -4.17
N LYS A 88 10.29 7.36 -4.62
CA LYS A 88 9.78 8.41 -3.72
C LYS A 88 8.36 8.08 -3.26
N LYS A 89 8.08 8.27 -1.97
CA LYS A 89 6.74 8.21 -1.40
C LYS A 89 5.99 9.53 -1.62
N PRO A 90 4.67 9.50 -1.89
CA PRO A 90 3.82 8.32 -2.09
C PRO A 90 4.11 7.64 -3.44
N PHE A 91 4.12 6.31 -3.44
CA PHE A 91 4.40 5.51 -4.64
C PHE A 91 3.22 4.62 -5.01
N LEU A 92 3.12 4.33 -6.30
CA LEU A 92 2.04 3.52 -6.86
C LEU A 92 2.46 2.04 -6.92
N PRO A 93 1.51 1.09 -6.82
CA PRO A 93 1.76 -0.33 -7.05
C PRO A 93 2.45 -0.63 -8.40
N SER A 94 2.15 0.17 -9.42
CA SER A 94 2.77 0.07 -10.75
C SER A 94 4.28 0.27 -10.72
N GLN A 95 4.78 1.16 -9.86
CA GLN A 95 6.21 1.43 -9.72
C GLN A 95 6.93 0.20 -9.14
N ILE A 96 6.37 -0.39 -8.08
CA ILE A 96 6.90 -1.63 -7.49
C ILE A 96 6.91 -2.77 -8.52
N ARG A 97 5.83 -2.92 -9.29
CA ARG A 97 5.77 -3.94 -10.35
C ARG A 97 6.76 -3.71 -11.48
N ALA A 98 6.99 -2.46 -11.88
CA ALA A 98 7.98 -2.14 -12.92
C ALA A 98 9.39 -2.60 -12.51
N VAL A 99 9.75 -2.39 -11.23
CA VAL A 99 11.03 -2.85 -10.67
C VAL A 99 11.19 -4.37 -10.78
N LEU A 100 10.14 -5.13 -10.42
CA LEU A 100 10.15 -6.59 -10.48
C LEU A 100 10.22 -7.10 -11.91
N LYS A 101 9.38 -6.56 -12.80
CA LYS A 101 9.31 -6.99 -14.19
C LYS A 101 10.63 -6.77 -14.92
N ALA A 102 11.31 -5.66 -14.64
CA ALA A 102 12.63 -5.38 -15.19
C ALA A 102 13.70 -6.42 -14.78
N MET A 103 13.45 -7.21 -13.73
CA MET A 103 14.33 -8.30 -13.32
C MET A 103 14.00 -9.63 -14.01
N ASP A 104 12.72 -9.95 -14.15
CA ASP A 104 12.30 -11.15 -14.89
C ASP A 104 12.76 -11.09 -16.36
N GLU A 105 12.67 -9.90 -16.98
CA GLU A 105 13.18 -9.67 -18.33
C GLU A 105 14.70 -9.92 -18.42
N ARG A 106 15.49 -9.54 -17.40
CA ARG A 106 16.94 -9.84 -17.37
C ARG A 106 17.22 -11.33 -17.19
N GLU A 107 16.45 -12.04 -16.36
CA GLU A 107 16.59 -13.50 -16.23
C GLU A 107 16.31 -14.25 -17.54
N SER A 108 15.33 -13.76 -18.32
CA SER A 108 14.98 -14.35 -19.62
C SER A 108 16.10 -14.21 -20.65
N VAL A 109 16.82 -13.09 -20.64
CA VAL A 109 17.97 -12.84 -21.53
C VAL A 109 19.20 -13.66 -21.10
N GLU A 110 19.47 -13.77 -19.78
CA GLU A 110 20.59 -14.57 -19.27
C GLU A 110 20.40 -16.08 -19.51
N LYS A 111 19.17 -16.58 -19.45
CA LYS A 111 18.86 -17.99 -19.80
C LYS A 111 19.04 -18.26 -21.30
N ALA A 112 18.78 -17.27 -22.16
CA ALA A 112 18.97 -17.41 -23.61
C ALA A 112 20.46 -17.45 -24.03
N MET A 113 21.37 -16.91 -23.22
CA MET A 113 22.82 -16.93 -23.52
C MET A 113 23.55 -18.21 -23.06
N ASN A 114 22.91 -19.08 -22.27
CA ASN A 114 23.56 -20.24 -21.64
C ASN A 114 23.27 -21.59 -22.32
N VAL A 115 22.72 -21.59 -23.54
CA VAL A 115 22.73 -22.80 -24.39
C VAL A 115 24.14 -22.95 -24.95
N PRO A 116 24.87 -24.07 -24.69
CA PRO A 116 26.17 -24.28 -25.29
C PRO A 116 26.00 -24.32 -26.81
N SER A 117 26.56 -23.32 -27.48
CA SER A 117 26.54 -23.20 -28.94
C SER A 117 27.31 -24.38 -29.54
N ILE A 118 26.57 -25.37 -30.05
CA ILE A 118 27.06 -26.56 -30.77
C ILE A 118 27.27 -26.27 -32.27
N PHE A 119 27.31 -24.99 -32.70
CA PHE A 119 27.55 -24.63 -34.09
C PHE A 119 28.91 -23.94 -34.29
N PRO A 120 29.90 -24.61 -34.90
CA PRO A 120 31.20 -24.04 -35.21
C PRO A 120 31.14 -23.30 -36.55
N LEU A 121 30.61 -22.07 -36.55
CA LEU A 121 30.67 -21.18 -37.72
C LEU A 121 30.97 -19.75 -37.28
N ALA A 122 32.21 -19.52 -36.82
CA ALA A 122 32.81 -18.19 -36.80
C ALA A 122 34.34 -18.30 -36.75
N SER A 123 34.94 -18.77 -37.86
CA SER A 123 36.35 -18.46 -38.13
C SER A 123 36.42 -17.16 -38.94
N GLU A 124 37.11 -16.18 -38.36
CA GLU A 124 37.96 -15.19 -39.05
C GLU A 124 37.31 -14.19 -40.02
N LYS A 125 37.27 -12.92 -39.62
CA LYS A 125 38.33 -11.95 -39.95
C LYS A 125 38.13 -10.60 -39.25
N LYS A 126 39.24 -10.10 -38.68
CA LYS A 126 39.48 -8.71 -38.27
C LYS A 126 39.46 -7.78 -39.50
N THR A 127 39.13 -6.50 -39.35
CA THR A 127 40.02 -5.31 -39.50
C THR A 127 39.18 -4.03 -39.26
N GLU A 128 39.88 -2.93 -39.00
CA GLU A 128 39.56 -1.73 -38.22
C GLU A 128 38.76 -0.63 -38.96
N GLN A 129 38.17 0.24 -38.12
CA GLN A 129 38.08 1.73 -38.18
C GLN A 129 37.27 2.50 -39.25
N GLU A 130 36.55 3.49 -38.70
CA GLU A 130 36.19 4.83 -39.21
C GLU A 130 35.00 5.03 -40.18
N HIS A 131 33.92 5.54 -39.56
CA HIS A 131 33.06 6.68 -39.93
C HIS A 131 32.34 6.79 -41.29
N VAL A 132 31.08 7.21 -41.13
CA VAL A 132 30.15 7.98 -42.00
C VAL A 132 29.09 7.16 -42.77
N ASP A 133 27.86 7.38 -42.30
CA ASP A 133 26.57 7.30 -43.00
C ASP A 133 26.32 6.11 -43.93
N ASP A 134 25.64 5.10 -43.40
CA ASP A 134 24.64 4.42 -44.22
C ASP A 134 23.39 4.02 -43.43
N ILE A 135 22.27 4.33 -44.08
CA ILE A 135 20.89 4.30 -43.63
C ILE A 135 20.49 2.86 -43.27
N VAL A 136 20.37 2.55 -41.97
CA VAL A 136 19.64 1.35 -41.54
C VAL A 136 18.20 1.77 -41.23
N ARG A 137 17.32 1.46 -42.20
CA ARG A 137 15.87 1.42 -42.02
C ARG A 137 15.53 0.59 -40.79
N VAL A 138 15.06 1.26 -39.73
CA VAL A 138 14.20 0.65 -38.71
C VAL A 138 12.86 1.37 -38.82
N ASN A 139 12.07 0.99 -39.82
CA ASN A 139 10.65 1.35 -39.89
C ASN A 139 9.86 0.42 -38.97
N ASP A 140 10.08 0.54 -37.66
CA ASP A 140 9.18 0.01 -36.63
C ASP A 140 8.86 1.11 -35.59
N THR A 141 8.84 2.37 -36.03
CA THR A 141 7.99 3.35 -35.35
C THR A 141 6.56 3.04 -35.77
N ASN A 142 5.73 2.58 -34.83
CA ASN A 142 4.26 2.50 -34.96
C ASN A 142 3.68 3.92 -35.15
N VAL A 143 4.00 4.55 -36.27
CA VAL A 143 3.33 5.77 -36.74
C VAL A 143 2.02 5.29 -37.32
N LEU A 144 0.92 5.72 -36.70
CA LEU A 144 -0.43 5.40 -37.16
C LEU A 144 -0.58 5.81 -38.63
N ASP A 145 -1.11 4.90 -39.44
CA ASP A 145 -1.39 5.19 -40.85
C ASP A 145 -2.48 6.28 -40.95
N SER A 146 -2.49 7.05 -42.03
CA SER A 146 -3.47 8.13 -42.27
C SER A 146 -4.92 7.67 -42.10
N ASN A 147 -5.21 6.42 -42.49
CA ASN A 147 -6.53 5.80 -42.36
C ASN A 147 -6.89 5.47 -40.90
N GLU A 148 -5.89 5.15 -40.09
CA GLU A 148 -6.04 4.85 -38.66
C GLU A 148 -6.26 6.16 -37.88
N ILE A 149 -5.57 7.23 -38.28
CA ILE A 149 -5.79 8.59 -37.78
C ILE A 149 -7.23 9.06 -38.13
N GLU A 150 -7.70 8.84 -39.35
CA GLU A 150 -9.08 9.19 -39.74
C GLU A 150 -10.14 8.39 -38.96
N LYS A 151 -9.90 7.10 -38.69
CA LYS A 151 -10.78 6.29 -37.83
C LYS A 151 -10.83 6.83 -36.40
N ILE A 152 -9.68 7.18 -35.82
CA ILE A 152 -9.61 7.77 -34.47
C ILE A 152 -10.33 9.12 -34.47
N LYS A 153 -10.15 9.93 -35.50
CA LYS A 153 -10.82 11.22 -35.64
C LYS A 153 -12.34 11.07 -35.72
N ALA A 154 -12.83 10.12 -36.53
CA ALA A 154 -14.26 9.82 -36.62
C ALA A 154 -14.86 9.28 -35.31
N LEU A 155 -14.10 8.50 -34.54
CA LEU A 155 -14.53 8.01 -33.23
C LEU A 155 -14.64 9.13 -32.21
N LEU A 156 -13.67 10.06 -32.19
CA LEU A 156 -13.71 11.22 -31.29
C LEU A 156 -14.82 12.21 -31.66
N GLU A 157 -15.04 12.44 -32.96
CA GLU A 157 -16.06 13.38 -33.47
C GLU A 157 -17.49 12.85 -33.28
N MET A 158 -17.67 11.53 -33.13
CA MET A 158 -18.94 10.90 -32.73
C MET A 158 -19.17 10.88 -31.21
N GLU A 159 -18.12 11.05 -30.41
CA GLU A 159 -18.18 11.07 -28.94
C GLU A 159 -18.22 12.52 -28.38
N GLU A 160 -18.01 13.52 -29.23
CA GLU A 160 -18.05 14.95 -28.88
C GLU A 160 -19.46 15.58 -28.97
N GLU A 161 -20.49 14.80 -29.34
CA GLU A 161 -21.89 15.23 -29.35
C GLU A 161 -22.65 14.93 -28.03
N ASP A 162 -22.00 14.25 -27.09
CA ASP A 162 -22.35 14.42 -25.68
C ASP A 162 -21.67 15.71 -25.22
N GLU A 163 -22.37 16.83 -25.45
CA GLU A 163 -22.20 18.05 -24.66
C GLU A 163 -21.96 17.62 -23.21
N VAL A 164 -20.72 17.70 -22.73
CA VAL A 164 -20.42 17.61 -21.30
C VAL A 164 -21.36 18.62 -20.67
N PRO A 165 -22.40 18.20 -19.92
CA PRO A 165 -23.22 19.17 -19.24
C PRO A 165 -22.24 19.88 -18.33
N SER A 166 -22.16 21.20 -18.48
CA SER A 166 -21.46 22.01 -17.50
C SER A 166 -21.88 21.51 -16.13
N VAL A 167 -20.90 21.27 -15.26
CA VAL A 167 -21.11 20.82 -13.87
C VAL A 167 -21.72 21.97 -13.03
N GLU A 168 -22.56 22.78 -13.66
CA GLU A 168 -23.22 23.95 -13.11
C GLU A 168 -24.68 23.55 -12.83
N ALA A 169 -24.95 23.29 -11.54
CA ALA A 169 -26.27 23.18 -10.92
C ALA A 169 -27.01 21.83 -10.96
N LEU A 170 -26.31 20.71 -10.71
CA LEU A 170 -26.96 19.61 -10.00
C LEU A 170 -26.63 19.76 -8.51
N ASP A 171 -27.67 19.85 -7.67
CA ASP A 171 -27.49 19.96 -6.22
C ASP A 171 -26.63 18.79 -5.71
N GLU A 172 -25.64 19.07 -4.86
CA GLU A 172 -24.72 18.05 -4.32
C GLU A 172 -25.49 16.86 -3.72
N GLU A 173 -26.67 17.12 -3.16
CA GLU A 173 -27.60 16.15 -2.60
C GLU A 173 -28.15 15.15 -3.64
N GLU A 174 -28.36 15.58 -4.89
CA GLU A 174 -28.85 14.73 -5.98
C GLU A 174 -27.73 13.83 -6.54
N ILE A 175 -26.49 14.33 -6.56
CA ILE A 175 -25.29 13.56 -6.90
C ILE A 175 -25.01 12.50 -5.83
N GLU A 176 -25.14 12.86 -4.55
CA GLU A 176 -25.00 11.93 -3.43
C GLU A 176 -26.09 10.85 -3.45
N ALA A 177 -27.34 11.22 -3.73
CA ALA A 177 -28.44 10.27 -3.87
C ALA A 177 -28.17 9.23 -4.97
N ARG A 178 -27.69 9.66 -6.15
CA ARG A 178 -27.30 8.75 -7.24
C ARG A 178 -26.18 7.80 -6.85
N LYS A 179 -25.17 8.27 -6.11
CA LYS A 179 -24.07 7.43 -5.61
C LYS A 179 -24.59 6.37 -4.63
N VAL A 180 -25.46 6.77 -3.71
CA VAL A 180 -26.06 5.85 -2.72
C VAL A 180 -26.93 4.80 -3.42
N GLU A 181 -27.70 5.19 -4.44
CA GLU A 181 -28.53 4.25 -5.21
C GLU A 181 -27.68 3.24 -5.99
N MET A 182 -26.60 3.69 -6.63
CA MET A 182 -25.67 2.81 -7.34
C MET A 182 -25.00 1.80 -6.39
N ILE A 183 -24.59 2.25 -5.20
CA ILE A 183 -24.03 1.38 -4.17
C ILE A 183 -25.08 0.38 -3.68
N LYS A 184 -26.33 0.80 -3.49
CA LYS A 184 -27.43 -0.07 -3.07
C LYS A 184 -27.70 -1.17 -4.10
N GLN A 185 -27.77 -0.83 -5.38
CA GLN A 185 -27.96 -1.82 -6.46
C GLN A 185 -26.79 -2.81 -6.54
N GLN A 186 -25.55 -2.34 -6.37
CA GLN A 186 -24.38 -3.23 -6.35
C GLN A 186 -24.41 -4.19 -5.15
N LEU A 187 -24.77 -3.70 -3.96
CA LEU A 187 -24.90 -4.53 -2.76
C LEU A 187 -26.02 -5.56 -2.90
N GLU A 188 -27.17 -5.18 -3.49
CA GLU A 188 -28.27 -6.10 -3.78
C GLU A 188 -27.86 -7.17 -4.83
N ALA A 189 -27.09 -6.79 -5.85
CA ALA A 189 -26.55 -7.72 -6.84
C ALA A 189 -25.56 -8.73 -6.25
N ASP A 190 -24.77 -8.28 -5.27
CA ASP A 190 -23.86 -9.14 -4.48
C ASP A 190 -24.61 -9.99 -3.42
N GLY A 191 -25.94 -9.87 -3.34
CA GLY A 191 -26.80 -10.62 -2.42
C GLY A 191 -26.75 -10.12 -0.97
N LEU A 192 -26.31 -8.88 -0.74
CA LEU A 192 -26.25 -8.23 0.56
C LEU A 192 -27.49 -7.37 0.77
N GLU A 193 -28.34 -7.78 1.70
CA GLU A 193 -29.53 -7.02 2.11
C GLU A 193 -29.15 -5.88 3.07
N ILE A 194 -29.45 -4.64 2.69
CA ILE A 194 -29.26 -3.46 3.57
C ILE A 194 -30.44 -3.38 4.54
N VAL A 195 -30.22 -3.87 5.76
CA VAL A 195 -31.19 -3.81 6.85
C VAL A 195 -31.02 -2.49 7.61
N SER A 196 -32.13 -1.84 7.98
CA SER A 196 -32.10 -0.63 8.83
C SER A 196 -31.52 -0.94 10.21
N GLU A 197 -30.91 0.05 10.87
CA GLU A 197 -30.34 -0.15 12.20
C GLU A 197 -31.41 -0.61 13.21
N GLU A 198 -32.63 -0.10 13.10
CA GLU A 198 -33.76 -0.50 13.93
C GLU A 198 -34.15 -1.98 13.75
N GLU A 199 -34.22 -2.44 12.50
CA GLU A 199 -34.54 -3.84 12.18
C GLU A 199 -33.41 -4.79 12.58
N TYR A 200 -32.15 -4.36 12.44
CA TYR A 200 -30.99 -5.10 12.92
C TYR A 200 -31.00 -5.25 14.45
N VAL A 201 -31.34 -4.18 15.18
CA VAL A 201 -31.48 -4.19 16.64
C VAL A 201 -32.66 -5.07 17.08
N GLU A 202 -33.79 -5.05 16.35
CA GLU A 202 -34.94 -5.91 16.64
C GLU A 202 -34.61 -7.40 16.43
N ALA A 203 -33.90 -7.74 15.35
CA ALA A 203 -33.43 -9.10 15.07
C ALA A 203 -32.46 -9.63 16.14
N LEU A 204 -31.59 -8.76 16.68
CA LEU A 204 -30.69 -9.13 17.78
C LEU A 204 -31.41 -9.24 19.13
N SER A 205 -32.40 -8.37 19.40
CA SER A 205 -33.14 -8.37 20.66
C SER A 205 -34.08 -9.57 20.83
N SER A 206 -34.58 -10.13 19.73
CA SER A 206 -35.51 -11.27 19.73
C SER A 206 -34.86 -12.63 20.01
N LYS A 207 -33.52 -12.74 19.99
CA LYS A 207 -32.76 -13.99 20.25
C LYS A 207 -32.23 -14.17 21.68
N ALA A 208 -32.56 -13.28 22.64
CA ALA A 208 -32.17 -13.45 24.04
C ALA A 208 -33.25 -14.18 24.87
N PRO A 209 -32.90 -15.22 25.67
CA PRO A 209 -33.86 -15.89 26.53
C PRO A 209 -34.38 -14.93 27.62
N LYS A 210 -35.70 -14.73 27.59
CA LYS A 210 -36.47 -13.91 28.53
C LYS A 210 -36.17 -14.26 30.00
N LYS A 211 -35.34 -13.46 30.67
CA LYS A 211 -35.44 -13.26 32.13
C LYS A 211 -36.23 -11.98 32.41
N LYS A 212 -37.46 -12.19 32.88
CA LYS A 212 -38.39 -11.19 33.39
C LYS A 212 -37.68 -10.29 34.43
N LYS A 213 -37.77 -8.97 34.27
CA LYS A 213 -38.18 -8.05 35.34
C LYS A 213 -38.61 -6.69 34.77
N LYS A 214 -39.87 -6.35 35.02
CA LYS A 214 -40.45 -5.02 34.85
C LYS A 214 -39.72 -4.04 35.79
N ASN A 215 -39.30 -2.88 35.29
CA ASN A 215 -39.91 -1.60 35.67
C ASN A 215 -39.32 -0.40 34.92
N LYS A 216 -40.21 0.58 34.76
CA LYS A 216 -40.11 1.83 34.01
C LYS A 216 -39.03 2.80 34.54
N SER A 217 -38.45 3.48 33.55
CA SER A 217 -38.10 4.91 33.44
C SER A 217 -36.98 5.52 34.30
N LYS A 218 -36.16 6.32 33.58
CA LYS A 218 -35.20 7.35 34.01
C LYS A 218 -33.87 6.85 34.60
N LYS A 219 -32.77 6.96 33.83
CA LYS A 219 -31.45 7.48 34.30
C LYS A 219 -30.33 7.33 33.23
N ASN A 220 -30.13 8.36 32.41
CA ASN A 220 -28.85 8.59 31.70
C ASN A 220 -27.76 9.17 32.63
N LYS A 221 -27.73 8.76 33.91
CA LYS A 221 -26.80 9.29 34.92
C LYS A 221 -26.14 8.22 35.80
N GLU A 222 -26.48 6.94 35.65
CA GLU A 222 -25.88 5.87 36.49
C GLU A 222 -24.70 5.15 35.82
N GLU A 223 -24.57 5.19 34.50
CA GLU A 223 -23.47 4.51 33.80
C GLU A 223 -22.11 5.19 34.04
N THR A 224 -22.07 6.52 34.20
CA THR A 224 -20.83 7.26 34.51
C THR A 224 -20.27 6.91 35.89
N PHE A 225 -21.14 6.65 36.87
CA PHE A 225 -20.70 6.26 38.23
C PHE A 225 -20.04 4.88 38.27
N ASN A 226 -20.44 3.95 37.40
CA ASN A 226 -19.82 2.64 37.35
C ASN A 226 -18.43 2.70 36.71
N PHE A 227 -18.26 3.49 35.64
CA PHE A 227 -16.97 3.65 35.00
C PHE A 227 -15.98 4.40 35.90
N GLU A 228 -16.39 5.52 36.51
CA GLU A 228 -15.52 6.28 37.42
C GLU A 228 -15.09 5.43 38.62
N LYS A 229 -16.02 4.66 39.21
CA LYS A 229 -15.72 3.78 40.34
C LYS A 229 -14.78 2.64 39.92
N ALA A 230 -14.97 2.06 38.74
CA ALA A 230 -14.08 1.03 38.20
C ALA A 230 -12.67 1.59 37.89
N LEU A 231 -12.58 2.81 37.36
CA LEU A 231 -11.33 3.50 37.08
C LEU A 231 -10.57 3.82 38.38
N LEU A 232 -11.27 4.34 39.40
CA LEU A 232 -10.71 4.59 40.72
C LEU A 232 -10.16 3.31 41.36
N SER A 233 -10.92 2.22 41.36
CA SER A 233 -10.47 0.93 41.89
C SER A 233 -9.28 0.35 41.12
N ALA A 234 -9.21 0.57 39.80
CA ALA A 234 -8.07 0.12 38.99
C ALA A 234 -6.80 0.94 39.28
N VAL A 235 -6.93 2.26 39.50
CA VAL A 235 -5.79 3.16 39.76
C VAL A 235 -5.28 3.03 41.19
N GLU A 236 -6.15 2.78 42.18
CA GLU A 236 -5.81 2.64 43.60
C GLU A 236 -4.83 1.48 43.87
N GLY A 237 -4.86 0.42 43.06
CA GLY A 237 -3.95 -0.73 43.16
C GLY A 237 -2.59 -0.56 42.43
N MET A 238 -2.37 0.53 41.70
CA MET A 238 -1.19 0.68 40.85
C MET A 238 -0.05 1.45 41.54
N LYS A 239 1.18 0.93 41.39
CA LYS A 239 2.39 1.67 41.79
C LYS A 239 2.52 2.95 40.96
N VAL A 240 2.90 4.06 41.61
CA VAL A 240 3.08 5.39 40.99
C VAL A 240 3.92 5.36 39.71
N LYS A 241 4.93 4.48 39.64
CA LYS A 241 5.76 4.28 38.45
C LYS A 241 4.98 3.77 37.22
N LYS A 242 3.99 2.90 37.43
CA LYS A 242 3.13 2.38 36.35
C LYS A 242 2.13 3.44 35.87
N ILE A 243 1.56 4.20 36.80
CA ILE A 243 0.67 5.33 36.49
C ILE A 243 1.43 6.37 35.64
N LYS A 244 2.65 6.74 36.05
CA LYS A 244 3.51 7.66 35.28
C LYS A 244 3.89 7.13 33.89
N LYS A 245 4.01 5.81 33.72
CA LYS A 245 4.28 5.18 32.41
C LYS A 245 3.03 5.20 31.53
N LEU A 246 1.86 4.93 32.08
CA LEU A 246 0.58 4.96 31.34
C LEU A 246 0.17 6.38 30.93
N LEU A 247 0.47 7.37 31.75
CA LEU A 247 0.14 8.77 31.50
C LEU A 247 1.25 9.54 30.77
N LYS A 248 2.27 8.85 30.23
CA LYS A 248 3.39 9.51 29.54
C LYS A 248 2.89 10.06 28.19
N GLY A 249 2.80 11.39 28.08
CA GLY A 249 2.33 12.09 26.88
C GLY A 249 0.84 12.46 26.89
N ALA A 250 0.11 12.16 27.97
CA ALA A 250 -1.27 12.59 28.14
C ALA A 250 -1.35 13.86 29.02
N GLU A 251 -2.11 14.87 28.58
CA GLU A 251 -2.45 16.02 29.41
C GLU A 251 -3.63 15.67 30.31
N VAL A 252 -3.39 15.59 31.63
CA VAL A 252 -4.43 15.24 32.61
C VAL A 252 -4.86 16.49 33.35
N THR A 253 -6.11 16.91 33.16
CA THR A 253 -6.71 18.03 33.90
C THR A 253 -7.57 17.50 35.04
N ILE A 254 -7.16 17.74 36.29
CA ILE A 254 -7.92 17.36 37.48
C ILE A 254 -8.70 18.60 37.97
N LYS A 255 -10.03 18.55 37.94
CA LYS A 255 -10.90 19.57 38.57
C LYS A 255 -11.39 19.04 39.92
N ILE A 256 -11.13 19.78 40.99
CA ILE A 256 -11.56 19.44 42.35
C ILE A 256 -12.53 20.52 42.83
N ASP A 257 -13.79 20.14 42.96
CA ASP A 257 -14.82 21.03 43.51
C ASP A 257 -14.97 20.79 45.01
N PHE A 258 -14.57 21.78 45.81
CA PHE A 258 -14.83 21.75 47.25
C PHE A 258 -16.27 22.19 47.51
N LYS A 259 -17.11 21.27 48.00
CA LYS A 259 -18.38 21.67 48.62
C LYS A 259 -18.06 22.42 49.91
N GLY A 260 -18.26 23.73 49.89
CA GLY A 260 -18.16 24.57 51.08
C GLY A 260 -19.03 24.01 52.21
N LYS A 261 -18.42 23.75 53.36
CA LYS A 261 -19.16 23.52 54.61
C LYS A 261 -19.81 24.85 54.98
N LYS A 262 -21.14 24.89 55.01
CA LYS A 262 -21.88 25.89 55.79
C LYS A 262 -21.62 25.68 57.28
#